data_AF-A0A7L4QAU1-F1
#
_entry.id   AF-A0A7L4QAU1-F1
#
_cell.length_a   1.000
_cell.length_b   1.000
_cell.length_c   1.000
_cell.angle_alpha   90.00
_cell.angle_beta   90.00
_cell.angle_gamma   90.00
#
_symmetry.space_group_name_H-M   'P 1'
#
loop_
_entity.id
_entity.type
_entity.pdbx_description
1 polymer ?
#
loop_
_entity_poly.entity_id
_entity_poly.type
_entity_poly.pdbx_seq_one_letter_code
_entity_poly.pdbx_strand_id
1 'polypeptide(L)'
;MICASIVEADIEAAIRAAREAERRLADLVEIRFDLMDSISEDLSPFEELGVPTIATLRTEEEGGRFTGTLEQRLAFFERAVEHFDLIDLEIDSQMHSNLRGRGARIICSTHRFDPGASVKEILDLLEMEDCDLVKGAFMVDSISDLHAILVASRVLMERSKDFILIGMGELGAITRIRTCELGCSFTYASLELGKEAAPGQLDLKTLRELSRGMITGITGYPLSHSLSPELHQAAFEHLGISGSYLRFPADSGELDKLLEIMRELRIRGINVTIPHKEAIIPLLDEVDDTARRAGAVNTVVNQDGRLVGLNTDIDGVAGTFSGAGISPEGKRALVLGAGGVAKACCAFLAEGEASLSVVNRSKERAEKLAEQFPGTDVLSEEEALRAEFDIVINCTPLGMKGFPDELPIDPGIFHEGQFVMDTIYNPPKTKFLVEAERKGALTRSGIEMLIYQALSAFEVWTGLSPPYEVMARAIREELE
;
A
#
# COMPACT_ATOMS: atom_id res chain seq x y z
N MET A 1 -22.71 2.34 -1.68
CA MET A 1 -23.33 1.43 -0.68
C MET A 1 -22.39 0.26 -0.40
N ILE A 2 -22.53 -0.43 0.72
CA ILE A 2 -21.75 -1.63 1.08
C ILE A 2 -22.70 -2.82 1.22
N CYS A 3 -22.48 -3.83 0.38
CA CYS A 3 -23.15 -5.13 0.43
C CYS A 3 -22.37 -6.10 1.33
N ALA A 4 -23.03 -6.74 2.28
CA ALA A 4 -22.44 -7.80 3.08
C ALA A 4 -22.68 -9.17 2.42
N SER A 5 -21.61 -9.88 2.07
CA SER A 5 -21.68 -11.25 1.56
C SER A 5 -21.90 -12.24 2.72
N ILE A 6 -23.00 -12.98 2.67
CA ILE A 6 -23.40 -13.98 3.67
C ILE A 6 -23.07 -15.37 3.12
N VAL A 7 -22.16 -16.06 3.83
CA VAL A 7 -21.53 -17.32 3.38
C VAL A 7 -21.88 -18.52 4.28
N GLU A 8 -23.02 -18.46 4.95
CA GLU A 8 -23.44 -19.49 5.90
C GLU A 8 -23.93 -20.76 5.21
N ALA A 9 -23.81 -21.90 5.89
CA ALA A 9 -24.07 -23.23 5.34
C ALA A 9 -25.57 -23.58 5.22
N ASP A 10 -26.44 -22.83 5.89
CA ASP A 10 -27.89 -23.06 5.90
C ASP A 10 -28.68 -21.75 5.97
N ILE A 11 -29.98 -21.81 5.66
CA ILE A 11 -30.87 -20.64 5.59
C ILE A 11 -31.07 -19.99 6.95
N GLU A 12 -31.20 -20.76 8.03
CA GLU A 12 -31.45 -20.20 9.35
C GLU A 12 -30.24 -19.38 9.82
N ALA A 13 -29.03 -19.92 9.61
CA ALA A 13 -27.78 -19.24 9.84
C ALA A 13 -27.63 -18.00 8.94
N ALA A 14 -27.95 -18.12 7.65
CA ALA A 14 -27.88 -17.02 6.70
C ALA A 14 -28.81 -15.85 7.09
N ILE A 15 -30.04 -16.12 7.53
CA ILE A 15 -30.98 -15.08 8.01
C ILE A 15 -30.45 -14.41 9.27
N ARG A 16 -29.91 -15.17 10.23
CA ARG A 16 -29.31 -14.59 11.44
C ARG A 16 -28.12 -13.69 11.09
N ALA A 17 -27.27 -14.13 10.17
CA ALA A 17 -26.12 -13.38 9.67
C ALA A 17 -26.53 -12.12 8.89
N ALA A 18 -27.55 -12.21 8.03
CA ALA A 18 -28.10 -11.06 7.30
C ALA A 18 -28.72 -10.01 8.24
N ARG A 19 -29.49 -10.44 9.26
CA ARG A 19 -30.01 -9.54 10.30
C ARG A 19 -28.89 -8.91 11.14
N GLU A 20 -27.77 -9.61 11.33
CA GLU A 20 -26.58 -9.03 11.96
C GLU A 20 -25.91 -7.99 11.04
N ALA A 21 -25.79 -8.27 9.74
CA ALA A 21 -25.28 -7.31 8.76
C ALA A 21 -26.12 -6.02 8.76
N GLU A 22 -27.44 -6.13 8.79
CA GLU A 22 -28.38 -5.00 8.92
C GLU A 22 -28.14 -4.21 10.22
N ARG A 23 -28.02 -4.88 11.36
CA ARG A 23 -27.67 -4.23 12.65
C ARG A 23 -26.32 -3.51 12.58
N ARG A 24 -25.38 -4.07 11.81
CA ARG A 24 -24.09 -3.46 11.49
C ARG A 24 -24.17 -2.48 10.32
N LEU A 25 -25.36 -2.00 9.95
CA LEU A 25 -25.62 -0.96 8.94
C LEU A 25 -25.17 -1.31 7.51
N ALA A 26 -25.13 -2.59 7.14
CA ALA A 26 -24.98 -2.96 5.74
C ALA A 26 -26.11 -2.35 4.91
N ASP A 27 -25.79 -1.85 3.72
CA ASP A 27 -26.78 -1.21 2.84
C ASP A 27 -27.54 -2.28 2.01
N LEU A 28 -26.90 -3.43 1.76
CA LEU A 28 -27.45 -4.60 1.08
C LEU A 28 -26.88 -5.87 1.69
N VAL A 29 -27.53 -7.00 1.44
CA VAL A 29 -27.00 -8.34 1.76
C VAL A 29 -27.03 -9.26 0.54
N GLU A 30 -25.92 -9.95 0.30
CA GLU A 30 -25.81 -11.00 -0.72
C GLU A 30 -25.83 -12.36 -0.04
N ILE A 31 -26.77 -13.22 -0.42
CA ILE A 31 -26.85 -14.60 0.06
C ILE A 31 -26.15 -15.50 -0.95
N ARG A 32 -25.06 -16.15 -0.53
CA ARG A 32 -24.28 -17.10 -1.34
C ARG A 32 -24.83 -18.51 -1.20
N PHE A 33 -25.88 -18.81 -1.97
CA PHE A 33 -26.54 -20.12 -1.95
C PHE A 33 -25.64 -21.27 -2.43
N ASP A 34 -24.63 -20.96 -3.25
CA ASP A 34 -23.65 -21.97 -3.66
C ASP A 34 -22.79 -22.49 -2.50
N LEU A 35 -22.69 -21.73 -1.39
CA LEU A 35 -21.92 -22.13 -0.21
C LEU A 35 -22.74 -22.87 0.84
N MET A 36 -24.04 -23.08 0.60
CA MET A 36 -24.92 -23.84 1.49
C MET A 36 -24.79 -25.34 1.28
N ASP A 37 -24.98 -26.12 2.35
CA ASP A 37 -25.02 -27.58 2.28
C ASP A 37 -26.27 -28.07 1.52
N SER A 38 -27.36 -27.32 1.60
CA SER A 38 -28.59 -27.57 0.85
C SER A 38 -29.41 -26.28 0.66
N ILE A 39 -30.09 -26.17 -0.48
CA ILE A 39 -30.95 -25.03 -0.81
C ILE A 39 -32.41 -25.44 -0.61
N SER A 40 -33.12 -24.78 0.31
CA SER A 40 -34.54 -25.01 0.54
C SER A 40 -35.39 -24.60 -0.67
N GLU A 41 -36.59 -25.18 -0.78
CA GLU A 41 -37.60 -24.72 -1.72
C GLU A 41 -38.20 -23.37 -1.31
N ASP A 42 -38.38 -23.16 -0.01
CA ASP A 42 -38.94 -21.93 0.55
C ASP A 42 -37.86 -20.86 0.76
N LEU A 43 -37.97 -19.76 0.01
CA LEU A 43 -37.10 -18.58 0.08
C LEU A 43 -37.81 -17.35 0.68
N SER A 44 -39.10 -17.46 1.02
CA SER A 44 -39.89 -16.37 1.61
C SER A 44 -39.32 -15.77 2.90
N PRO A 45 -38.54 -16.49 3.75
CA PRO A 45 -37.97 -15.88 4.95
C PRO A 45 -37.00 -14.71 4.68
N PHE A 46 -36.43 -14.60 3.48
CA PHE A 46 -35.55 -13.48 3.11
C PHE A 46 -36.31 -12.18 2.83
N GLU A 47 -37.61 -12.23 2.54
CA GLU A 47 -38.46 -11.05 2.33
C GLU A 47 -38.62 -10.20 3.60
N GLU A 48 -38.39 -10.78 4.78
CA GLU A 48 -38.49 -10.09 6.07
C GLU A 48 -37.27 -9.23 6.41
N LEU A 49 -36.23 -9.23 5.57
CA LEU A 49 -35.01 -8.45 5.80
C LEU A 49 -35.26 -6.96 5.54
N GLY A 50 -34.70 -6.08 6.39
CA GLY A 50 -34.93 -4.63 6.29
C GLY A 50 -34.09 -3.90 5.24
N VAL A 51 -33.24 -4.63 4.50
CA VAL A 51 -32.32 -4.10 3.49
C VAL A 51 -32.44 -4.89 2.19
N PRO A 52 -32.14 -4.27 1.03
CA PRO A 52 -32.17 -4.97 -0.25
C PRO A 52 -31.32 -6.24 -0.26
N THR A 53 -31.87 -7.28 -0.87
CA THR A 53 -31.30 -8.63 -0.89
C THR A 53 -30.83 -9.03 -2.29
N ILE A 54 -29.71 -9.75 -2.35
CA ILE A 54 -29.15 -10.29 -3.59
C ILE A 54 -29.07 -11.82 -3.46
N ALA A 55 -29.73 -12.56 -4.34
CA ALA A 55 -29.54 -14.01 -4.44
C ALA A 55 -28.41 -14.33 -5.43
N THR A 56 -27.41 -15.09 -4.96
CA THR A 56 -26.28 -15.54 -5.79
C THR A 56 -26.14 -17.06 -5.70
N LEU A 57 -26.07 -17.71 -6.86
CA LEU A 57 -25.75 -19.13 -7.01
C LEU A 57 -24.59 -19.27 -8.01
N ARG A 58 -23.37 -19.14 -7.49
CA ARG A 58 -22.11 -19.04 -8.25
C ARG A 58 -21.55 -20.41 -8.65
N THR A 59 -21.17 -20.58 -9.92
CA THR A 59 -20.53 -21.82 -10.43
C THR A 59 -19.09 -21.95 -9.96
N GLU A 60 -18.52 -23.16 -9.99
CA GLU A 60 -17.09 -23.37 -9.68
C GLU A 60 -16.15 -22.58 -10.61
N GLU A 61 -16.50 -22.46 -11.90
CA GLU A 61 -15.72 -21.72 -12.90
C GLU A 61 -15.59 -20.23 -12.55
N GLU A 62 -16.60 -19.67 -11.90
CA GLU A 62 -16.65 -18.27 -11.47
C GLU A 62 -16.35 -18.12 -9.95
N GLY A 63 -15.75 -19.13 -9.31
CA GLY A 63 -15.26 -19.09 -7.93
C GLY A 63 -16.30 -19.36 -6.84
N GLY A 64 -17.40 -20.01 -7.19
CA GLY A 64 -18.40 -20.57 -6.28
C GLY A 64 -18.20 -22.06 -6.01
N ARG A 65 -19.26 -22.72 -5.55
CA ARG A 65 -19.28 -24.18 -5.30
C ARG A 65 -20.45 -24.90 -5.96
N PHE A 66 -21.24 -24.23 -6.80
CA PHE A 66 -22.35 -24.87 -7.49
C PHE A 66 -21.84 -25.79 -8.61
N THR A 67 -22.22 -27.06 -8.55
CA THR A 67 -21.85 -28.14 -9.49
C THR A 67 -23.06 -28.79 -10.18
N GLY A 68 -24.26 -28.21 -10.01
CA GLY A 68 -25.50 -28.72 -10.61
C GLY A 68 -25.67 -28.36 -12.08
N THR A 69 -26.79 -28.77 -12.68
CA THR A 69 -27.08 -28.49 -14.10
C THR A 69 -27.61 -27.07 -14.31
N LEU A 70 -27.56 -26.59 -15.56
CA LEU A 70 -28.15 -25.31 -15.96
C LEU A 70 -29.65 -25.25 -15.64
N GLU A 71 -30.40 -26.34 -15.81
CA GLU A 71 -31.82 -26.41 -15.49
C GLU A 71 -32.08 -26.27 -13.99
N GLN A 72 -31.25 -26.89 -13.14
CA GLN A 72 -31.37 -26.74 -11.68
C GLN A 72 -31.07 -25.30 -11.25
N ARG A 73 -30.06 -24.69 -11.88
CA ARG A 73 -29.70 -23.29 -11.65
C ARG A 73 -30.82 -22.34 -12.09
N LEU A 74 -31.40 -22.56 -13.27
CA LEU A 74 -32.54 -21.80 -13.78
C LEU A 74 -33.76 -21.95 -12.86
N ALA A 75 -34.10 -23.17 -12.47
CA ALA A 75 -35.21 -23.41 -11.55
C ALA A 75 -35.02 -22.70 -10.21
N PHE A 76 -33.79 -22.59 -9.70
CA PHE A 76 -33.49 -21.79 -8.51
C PHE A 76 -33.79 -20.29 -8.75
N PHE A 77 -33.25 -19.71 -9.80
CA PHE A 77 -33.42 -18.27 -10.06
C PHE A 77 -34.86 -17.89 -10.44
N GLU A 78 -35.62 -18.80 -11.06
CA GLU A 78 -37.06 -18.62 -11.30
C GLU A 78 -37.87 -18.49 -10.01
N ARG A 79 -37.40 -19.08 -8.90
CA ARG A 79 -37.98 -18.86 -7.57
C ARG A 79 -37.40 -17.61 -6.92
N ALA A 80 -36.08 -17.45 -6.96
CA ALA A 80 -35.41 -16.33 -6.30
C ALA A 80 -35.89 -14.95 -6.81
N VAL A 81 -36.23 -14.84 -8.10
CA VAL A 81 -36.72 -13.58 -8.70
C VAL A 81 -38.03 -13.07 -8.08
N GLU A 82 -38.79 -13.93 -7.40
CA GLU A 82 -40.04 -13.56 -6.72
C GLU A 82 -39.82 -13.08 -5.27
N HIS A 83 -38.67 -13.40 -4.66
CA HIS A 83 -38.39 -13.20 -3.23
C HIS A 83 -37.22 -12.25 -2.94
N PHE A 84 -36.42 -11.89 -3.95
CA PHE A 84 -35.23 -11.05 -3.81
C PHE A 84 -35.33 -9.76 -4.63
N ASP A 85 -34.68 -8.70 -4.15
CA ASP A 85 -34.63 -7.42 -4.86
C ASP A 85 -33.69 -7.48 -6.08
N LEU A 86 -32.59 -8.23 -5.96
CA LEU A 86 -31.65 -8.48 -7.03
C LEU A 86 -31.29 -9.97 -7.14
N ILE A 87 -30.98 -10.39 -8.36
CA ILE A 87 -30.38 -11.70 -8.64
C ILE A 87 -29.05 -11.50 -9.38
N ASP A 88 -28.01 -12.23 -8.97
CA ASP A 88 -26.68 -12.21 -9.59
C ASP A 88 -26.52 -13.40 -10.53
N LEU A 89 -26.47 -13.10 -11.83
CA LEU A 89 -26.40 -14.06 -12.93
C LEU A 89 -25.07 -13.89 -13.67
N GLU A 90 -24.40 -15.01 -13.95
CA GLU A 90 -23.18 -15.02 -14.77
C GLU A 90 -23.48 -14.64 -16.22
N ILE A 91 -22.51 -13.99 -16.88
CA ILE A 91 -22.63 -13.38 -18.21
C ILE A 91 -22.99 -14.38 -19.32
N ASP A 92 -22.71 -15.66 -19.13
CA ASP A 92 -22.94 -16.75 -20.08
C ASP A 92 -24.36 -17.34 -20.03
N SER A 93 -25.19 -16.90 -19.08
CA SER A 93 -26.49 -17.53 -18.88
C SER A 93 -27.50 -17.06 -19.94
N GLN A 94 -27.98 -17.98 -20.79
CA GLN A 94 -29.19 -17.76 -21.64
C GLN A 94 -30.44 -17.38 -20.81
N MET A 95 -30.30 -17.33 -19.48
CA MET A 95 -31.29 -17.08 -18.45
C MET A 95 -31.68 -15.61 -18.34
N HIS A 96 -30.79 -14.67 -18.71
CA HIS A 96 -31.07 -13.23 -18.61
C HIS A 96 -32.40 -12.85 -19.30
N SER A 97 -32.60 -13.33 -20.53
CA SER A 97 -33.82 -13.08 -21.30
C SER A 97 -35.09 -13.71 -20.70
N ASN A 98 -34.96 -14.84 -20.01
CA ASN A 98 -36.09 -15.57 -19.40
C ASN A 98 -36.57 -14.95 -18.08
N LEU A 99 -35.65 -14.29 -17.35
CA LEU A 99 -35.92 -13.76 -16.01
C LEU A 99 -36.18 -12.25 -15.99
N ARG A 100 -35.84 -11.55 -17.08
CA ARG A 100 -36.03 -10.11 -17.20
C ARG A 100 -37.49 -9.68 -17.01
N GLY A 101 -37.71 -8.66 -16.19
CA GLY A 101 -39.02 -8.07 -15.95
C GLY A 101 -39.94 -8.86 -15.01
N ARG A 102 -39.43 -9.90 -14.33
CA ARG A 102 -40.20 -10.77 -13.42
C ARG A 102 -40.21 -10.35 -11.95
N GLY A 103 -39.64 -9.21 -11.59
CA GLY A 103 -39.72 -8.65 -10.22
C GLY A 103 -38.38 -8.12 -9.71
N ALA A 104 -37.36 -8.98 -9.67
CA ALA A 104 -36.01 -8.59 -9.26
C ALA A 104 -35.22 -7.87 -10.37
N ARG A 105 -34.29 -7.01 -9.97
CA ARG A 105 -33.25 -6.47 -10.87
C ARG A 105 -32.18 -7.52 -11.14
N ILE A 106 -31.61 -7.50 -12.34
CA ILE A 106 -30.57 -8.46 -12.75
C ILE A 106 -29.20 -7.81 -12.70
N ILE A 107 -28.28 -8.46 -11.96
CA ILE A 107 -26.85 -8.20 -12.03
C ILE A 107 -26.23 -9.20 -13.00
N CYS A 108 -25.61 -8.72 -14.08
CA CYS A 108 -24.73 -9.52 -14.94
C CYS A 108 -23.31 -9.47 -14.39
N SER A 109 -22.82 -10.60 -13.88
CA SER A 109 -21.48 -10.67 -13.32
C SER A 109 -20.51 -11.49 -14.17
N THR A 110 -19.23 -11.15 -14.08
CA THR A 110 -18.12 -11.97 -14.59
C THR A 110 -16.92 -11.88 -13.64
N HIS A 111 -16.20 -12.99 -13.49
CA HIS A 111 -15.04 -13.11 -12.60
C HIS A 111 -13.85 -13.65 -13.39
N ARG A 112 -12.73 -12.93 -13.34
CA ARG A 112 -11.46 -13.35 -13.93
C ARG A 112 -10.39 -13.46 -12.86
N PHE A 113 -9.97 -14.69 -12.58
CA PHE A 113 -8.96 -15.00 -11.57
C PHE A 113 -7.53 -14.90 -12.08
N ASP A 114 -7.32 -14.94 -13.40
CA ASP A 114 -6.02 -14.68 -14.01
C ASP A 114 -5.77 -13.16 -14.13
N PRO A 115 -4.61 -12.65 -13.67
CA PRO A 115 -4.26 -11.24 -13.76
C PRO A 115 -4.04 -10.78 -15.21
N GLY A 116 -3.71 -9.50 -15.40
CA GLY A 116 -3.38 -8.96 -16.73
C GLY A 116 -4.60 -8.63 -17.59
N ALA A 117 -5.73 -8.26 -17.01
CA ALA A 117 -6.91 -7.85 -17.77
C ALA A 117 -6.71 -6.47 -18.39
N SER A 118 -6.76 -6.37 -19.72
CA SER A 118 -6.63 -5.06 -20.38
C SER A 118 -7.90 -4.22 -20.22
N VAL A 119 -7.78 -2.90 -20.33
CA VAL A 119 -8.94 -1.98 -20.32
C VAL A 119 -10.00 -2.40 -21.32
N LYS A 120 -9.59 -2.77 -22.55
CA LYS A 120 -10.51 -3.22 -23.59
C LYS A 120 -11.22 -4.51 -23.20
N GLU A 121 -10.50 -5.50 -22.67
CA GLU A 121 -11.10 -6.75 -22.20
C GLU A 121 -12.12 -6.49 -21.08
N ILE A 122 -11.80 -5.64 -20.11
CA ILE A 122 -12.72 -5.27 -19.02
C ILE A 122 -14.00 -4.64 -19.60
N LEU A 123 -13.86 -3.70 -20.54
CA LEU A 123 -15.00 -3.02 -21.15
C LEU A 123 -15.84 -3.96 -22.03
N ASP A 124 -15.20 -4.80 -22.84
CA ASP A 124 -15.87 -5.79 -23.69
C ASP A 124 -16.67 -6.78 -22.83
N LEU A 125 -16.11 -7.25 -21.71
CA LEU A 125 -16.79 -8.12 -20.75
C LEU A 125 -17.94 -7.45 -19.99
N LEU A 126 -17.99 -6.12 -19.93
CA LEU A 126 -19.06 -5.38 -19.25
C LEU A 126 -20.02 -4.70 -20.23
N GLU A 127 -19.88 -4.95 -21.54
CA GLU A 127 -20.77 -4.45 -22.57
C GLU A 127 -22.01 -5.36 -22.68
N MET A 128 -22.93 -5.22 -21.72
CA MET A 128 -24.17 -6.00 -21.66
C MET A 128 -25.41 -5.10 -21.80
N GLU A 129 -26.39 -5.57 -22.59
CA GLU A 129 -27.64 -4.85 -22.86
C GLU A 129 -28.85 -5.39 -22.07
N ASP A 130 -28.80 -6.64 -21.62
CA ASP A 130 -29.94 -7.35 -21.00
C ASP A 130 -29.86 -7.46 -19.47
N CYS A 131 -29.33 -6.42 -18.80
CA CYS A 131 -29.30 -6.37 -17.33
C CYS A 131 -29.50 -4.95 -16.79
N ASP A 132 -29.81 -4.88 -15.49
CA ASP A 132 -30.00 -3.62 -14.77
C ASP A 132 -28.70 -3.10 -14.14
N LEU A 133 -27.70 -3.99 -13.98
CA LEU A 133 -26.40 -3.70 -13.39
C LEU A 133 -25.34 -4.65 -13.97
N VAL A 134 -24.17 -4.15 -14.33
CA VAL A 134 -23.01 -4.99 -14.71
C VAL A 134 -21.99 -5.05 -13.58
N LYS A 135 -21.38 -6.22 -13.38
CA LYS A 135 -20.39 -6.47 -12.32
C LYS A 135 -19.18 -7.20 -12.88
N GLY A 136 -17.99 -6.64 -12.68
CA GLY A 136 -16.73 -7.29 -13.03
C GLY A 136 -15.81 -7.43 -11.82
N ALA A 137 -15.29 -8.63 -11.59
CA ALA A 137 -14.27 -8.89 -10.59
C ALA A 137 -13.00 -9.43 -11.27
N PHE A 138 -11.88 -8.73 -11.13
CA PHE A 138 -10.63 -9.04 -11.83
C PHE A 138 -9.49 -9.19 -10.83
N MET A 139 -8.63 -10.20 -11.01
CA MET A 139 -7.42 -10.34 -10.23
C MET A 139 -6.46 -9.17 -10.49
N VAL A 140 -5.89 -8.62 -9.43
CA VAL A 140 -4.95 -7.49 -9.48
C VAL A 140 -3.65 -7.92 -8.81
N ASP A 141 -2.61 -8.15 -9.62
CA ASP A 141 -1.28 -8.51 -9.12
C ASP A 141 -0.22 -7.41 -9.33
N SER A 142 -0.56 -6.40 -10.13
CA SER A 142 0.34 -5.34 -10.57
C SER A 142 -0.33 -3.98 -10.57
N ILE A 143 0.49 -2.91 -10.62
CA ILE A 143 -0.04 -1.55 -10.74
C ILE A 143 -0.77 -1.38 -12.08
N SER A 144 -0.29 -2.03 -13.13
CA SER A 144 -0.94 -2.04 -14.45
C SER A 144 -2.35 -2.63 -14.40
N ASP A 145 -2.60 -3.69 -13.64
CA ASP A 145 -3.94 -4.27 -13.48
C ASP A 145 -4.88 -3.31 -12.75
N LEU A 146 -4.40 -2.74 -11.63
CA LEU A 146 -5.17 -1.77 -10.86
C LEU A 146 -5.52 -0.53 -11.72
N HIS A 147 -4.56 -0.08 -12.52
CA HIS A 147 -4.74 1.02 -13.46
C HIS A 147 -5.74 0.68 -14.56
N ALA A 148 -5.75 -0.55 -15.08
CA ALA A 148 -6.73 -0.97 -16.06
C ALA A 148 -8.17 -0.90 -15.53
N ILE A 149 -8.39 -1.31 -14.28
CA ILE A 149 -9.68 -1.16 -13.59
C ILE A 149 -10.05 0.32 -13.46
N LEU A 150 -9.12 1.17 -13.04
CA LEU A 150 -9.34 2.61 -12.91
C LEU A 150 -9.77 3.23 -14.23
N VAL A 151 -9.02 3.00 -15.31
CA VAL A 151 -9.32 3.56 -16.63
C VAL A 151 -10.66 3.03 -17.16
N ALA A 152 -10.94 1.73 -17.00
CA ALA A 152 -12.23 1.16 -17.39
C ALA A 152 -13.38 1.82 -16.62
N SER A 153 -13.21 2.09 -15.32
CA SER A 153 -14.25 2.74 -14.51
C SER A 153 -14.64 4.11 -15.05
N ARG A 154 -13.68 4.93 -15.52
CA ARG A 154 -13.97 6.24 -16.12
C ARG A 154 -14.86 6.12 -17.36
N VAL A 155 -14.51 5.19 -18.25
CA VAL A 155 -15.27 4.95 -19.47
C VAL A 155 -16.68 4.47 -19.15
N LEU A 156 -16.85 3.64 -18.11
CA LEU A 156 -18.17 3.18 -17.67
C LEU A 156 -19.00 4.32 -17.04
N MET A 157 -18.39 5.22 -16.26
CA MET A 157 -19.07 6.39 -15.70
C MET A 157 -19.66 7.30 -16.79
N GLU A 158 -18.94 7.49 -17.90
CA GLU A 158 -19.43 8.29 -19.03
C GLU A 158 -20.66 7.66 -19.72
N ARG A 159 -20.81 6.33 -19.66
CA ARG A 159 -21.92 5.59 -20.29
C ARG A 159 -23.24 5.66 -19.50
N SER A 160 -23.27 6.27 -18.31
CA SER A 160 -24.48 6.43 -17.47
C SER A 160 -25.24 5.12 -17.17
N LYS A 161 -24.55 3.98 -17.18
CA LYS A 161 -25.08 2.69 -16.69
C LYS A 161 -24.55 2.43 -15.28
N ASP A 162 -25.37 1.85 -14.42
CA ASP A 162 -24.91 1.38 -13.11
C ASP A 162 -23.91 0.22 -13.32
N PHE A 163 -22.79 0.24 -12.61
CA PHE A 163 -21.80 -0.83 -12.65
C PHE A 163 -21.13 -1.07 -11.29
N ILE A 164 -20.45 -2.21 -11.19
CA ILE A 164 -19.56 -2.59 -10.11
C ILE A 164 -18.25 -3.11 -10.72
N LEU A 165 -17.13 -2.57 -10.25
CA LEU A 165 -15.80 -3.05 -10.56
C LEU A 165 -15.06 -3.40 -9.26
N ILE A 166 -14.47 -4.58 -9.22
CA ILE A 166 -13.74 -5.10 -8.06
C ILE A 166 -12.38 -5.62 -8.52
N GLY A 167 -11.33 -5.12 -7.89
CA GLY A 167 -10.03 -5.76 -7.87
C GLY A 167 -9.98 -6.85 -6.79
N MET A 168 -9.65 -8.07 -7.17
CA MET A 168 -9.36 -9.18 -6.25
C MET A 168 -7.87 -9.19 -5.89
N GLY A 169 -7.55 -9.80 -4.75
CA GLY A 169 -6.18 -9.84 -4.22
C GLY A 169 -5.85 -8.65 -3.32
N GLU A 170 -4.66 -8.67 -2.73
CA GLU A 170 -4.22 -7.66 -1.75
C GLU A 170 -4.21 -6.25 -2.35
N LEU A 171 -3.58 -6.08 -3.52
CA LEU A 171 -3.53 -4.80 -4.22
C LEU A 171 -4.91 -4.36 -4.72
N GLY A 172 -5.76 -5.31 -5.11
CA GLY A 172 -7.12 -5.06 -5.54
C GLY A 172 -8.05 -4.53 -4.44
N ALA A 173 -7.74 -4.76 -3.16
CA ALA A 173 -8.58 -4.37 -2.02
C ALA A 173 -8.90 -2.85 -2.01
N ILE A 174 -8.00 -2.00 -2.51
CA ILE A 174 -8.22 -0.56 -2.61
C ILE A 174 -9.44 -0.19 -3.47
N THR A 175 -9.78 -0.99 -4.48
CA THR A 175 -10.97 -0.78 -5.31
C THR A 175 -12.26 -0.90 -4.50
N ARG A 176 -12.25 -1.73 -3.44
CA ARG A 176 -13.37 -1.86 -2.51
C ARG A 176 -13.46 -0.63 -1.61
N ILE A 177 -12.31 -0.21 -1.08
CA ILE A 177 -12.21 0.96 -0.20
C ILE A 177 -12.63 2.24 -0.92
N ARG A 178 -12.22 2.40 -2.19
CA ARG A 178 -12.42 3.60 -3.03
C ARG A 178 -13.47 3.38 -4.10
N THR A 179 -14.50 2.61 -3.74
CA THR A 179 -15.62 2.28 -4.64
C THR A 179 -16.34 3.52 -5.17
N CYS A 180 -16.43 4.58 -4.34
CA CYS A 180 -17.05 5.85 -4.71
C CYS A 180 -16.22 6.59 -5.78
N GLU A 181 -14.90 6.62 -5.63
CA GLU A 181 -13.99 7.21 -6.60
C GLU A 181 -14.02 6.47 -7.95
N LEU A 182 -14.25 5.16 -7.93
CA LEU A 182 -14.46 4.33 -9.13
C LEU A 182 -15.86 4.46 -9.73
N GLY A 183 -16.76 5.28 -9.16
CA GLY A 183 -18.13 5.44 -9.66
C GLY A 183 -19.02 4.19 -9.54
N CYS A 184 -18.62 3.20 -8.75
CA CYS A 184 -19.37 1.97 -8.58
C CYS A 184 -20.64 2.18 -7.74
N SER A 185 -21.70 1.45 -8.06
CA SER A 185 -22.98 1.52 -7.34
C SER A 185 -22.85 1.07 -5.88
N PHE A 186 -22.10 -0.02 -5.67
CA PHE A 186 -21.77 -0.53 -4.36
C PHE A 186 -20.53 -1.42 -4.40
N THR A 187 -20.04 -1.76 -3.21
CA THR A 187 -18.93 -2.69 -3.01
C THR A 187 -19.35 -3.84 -2.10
N TYR A 188 -18.49 -4.84 -1.95
CA TYR A 188 -18.74 -6.03 -1.16
C TYR A 188 -17.77 -6.16 0.01
N ALA A 189 -18.30 -6.49 1.17
CA ALA A 189 -17.58 -6.81 2.41
C ALA A 189 -17.99 -8.19 2.94
N SER A 190 -17.10 -8.83 3.69
CA SER A 190 -17.50 -9.97 4.53
C SER A 190 -18.23 -9.46 5.77
N LEU A 191 -19.04 -10.31 6.40
CA LEU A 191 -19.71 -9.94 7.65
C LEU A 191 -18.70 -9.67 8.77
N GLU A 192 -17.64 -10.47 8.81
CA GLU A 192 -16.54 -10.42 9.77
C GLU A 192 -15.29 -11.10 9.19
N LEU A 193 -14.15 -10.89 9.83
CA LEU A 193 -12.88 -11.51 9.45
C LEU A 193 -13.00 -13.05 9.49
N GLY A 194 -12.54 -13.72 8.43
CA GLY A 194 -12.64 -15.17 8.25
C GLY A 194 -13.92 -15.65 7.55
N LYS A 195 -14.82 -14.73 7.20
CA LYS A 195 -16.06 -15.00 6.43
C LYS A 195 -16.00 -14.41 5.02
N GLU A 196 -14.80 -14.28 4.46
CA GLU A 196 -14.58 -13.74 3.11
C GLU A 196 -15.11 -14.69 2.04
N ALA A 197 -15.82 -14.12 1.08
CA ALA A 197 -16.34 -14.81 -0.10
C ALA A 197 -15.40 -14.70 -1.31
N ALA A 198 -14.40 -13.81 -1.26
CA ALA A 198 -13.45 -13.57 -2.34
C ALA A 198 -12.09 -13.05 -1.83
N PRO A 199 -10.98 -13.27 -2.56
CA PRO A 199 -9.66 -12.75 -2.20
C PRO A 199 -9.62 -11.22 -2.10
N GLY A 200 -9.00 -10.70 -1.04
CA GLY A 200 -8.87 -9.25 -0.80
C GLY A 200 -10.17 -8.57 -0.33
N GLN A 201 -11.19 -9.34 0.07
CA GLN A 201 -12.40 -8.80 0.67
C GLN A 201 -12.12 -8.37 2.12
N LEU A 202 -12.55 -7.15 2.47
CA LEU A 202 -12.47 -6.61 3.82
C LEU A 202 -13.77 -6.89 4.56
N ASP A 203 -13.72 -6.98 5.90
CA ASP A 203 -14.93 -7.06 6.70
C ASP A 203 -15.70 -5.73 6.72
N LEU A 204 -16.99 -5.81 7.02
CA LEU A 204 -17.93 -4.69 6.97
C LEU A 204 -17.49 -3.50 7.83
N LYS A 205 -16.91 -3.76 9.02
CA LYS A 205 -16.45 -2.70 9.91
C LYS A 205 -15.23 -2.01 9.31
N THR A 206 -14.21 -2.79 8.96
CA THR A 206 -12.96 -2.29 8.38
C THR A 206 -13.21 -1.52 7.08
N LEU A 207 -14.03 -2.05 6.18
CA LEU A 207 -14.34 -1.40 4.91
C LEU A 207 -15.05 -0.06 5.13
N ARG A 208 -16.01 0.00 6.06
CA ARG A 208 -16.72 1.25 6.34
C ARG A 208 -15.78 2.30 6.93
N GLU A 209 -14.94 1.93 7.88
CA GLU A 209 -13.94 2.82 8.47
C GLU A 209 -13.02 3.37 7.37
N LEU A 210 -12.40 2.48 6.58
CA LEU A 210 -11.44 2.88 5.54
C LEU A 210 -12.07 3.61 4.34
N SER A 211 -13.35 3.39 4.03
CA SER A 211 -14.04 4.10 2.95
C SER A 211 -14.02 5.63 3.11
N ARG A 212 -13.91 6.10 4.36
CA ARG A 212 -13.74 7.52 4.73
C ARG A 212 -12.36 7.81 5.33
N GLY A 213 -11.57 6.77 5.51
CA GLY A 213 -10.27 6.82 6.14
C GLY A 213 -9.16 7.24 5.18
N MET A 214 -7.98 7.43 5.76
CA MET A 214 -6.77 7.83 5.06
C MET A 214 -6.05 6.61 4.50
N ILE A 215 -5.81 6.59 3.18
CA ILE A 215 -4.98 5.56 2.57
C ILE A 215 -3.62 6.16 2.27
N THR A 216 -2.59 5.55 2.83
CA THR A 216 -1.19 5.82 2.52
C THR A 216 -0.52 4.53 2.05
N GLY A 217 0.75 4.57 1.68
CA GLY A 217 1.45 3.34 1.35
C GLY A 217 2.92 3.50 1.01
N ILE A 218 3.49 2.45 0.44
CA ILE A 218 4.87 2.45 -0.05
C ILE A 218 4.93 1.93 -1.48
N THR A 219 5.78 2.56 -2.31
CA THR A 219 6.15 2.05 -3.62
C THR A 219 7.64 1.81 -3.76
N GLY A 220 8.00 0.81 -4.56
CA GLY A 220 9.35 0.30 -4.76
C GLY A 220 9.31 -1.13 -5.29
N TYR A 221 10.48 -1.70 -5.59
CA TYR A 221 10.56 -3.08 -6.03
C TYR A 221 11.91 -3.72 -5.68
N PRO A 222 11.94 -4.84 -4.92
CA PRO A 222 10.82 -5.51 -4.25
C PRO A 222 10.39 -4.82 -2.93
N LEU A 223 9.16 -5.08 -2.45
CA LEU A 223 8.61 -4.51 -1.20
C LEU A 223 8.50 -5.50 -0.02
N SER A 224 8.83 -6.78 -0.22
CA SER A 224 8.62 -7.86 0.76
C SER A 224 9.36 -7.70 2.09
N HIS A 225 10.38 -6.83 2.15
CA HIS A 225 11.21 -6.60 3.34
C HIS A 225 10.99 -5.23 3.97
N SER A 226 10.00 -4.46 3.51
CA SER A 226 9.70 -3.16 4.10
C SER A 226 8.93 -3.35 5.41
N LEU A 227 9.45 -2.69 6.45
CA LEU A 227 8.83 -2.58 7.78
C LEU A 227 7.93 -1.34 7.91
N SER A 228 7.77 -0.57 6.82
CA SER A 228 6.98 0.66 6.80
C SER A 228 5.48 0.41 7.05
N PRO A 229 4.86 -0.67 6.52
CA PRO A 229 3.45 -0.93 6.77
C PRO A 229 3.14 -1.14 8.25
N GLU A 230 3.96 -1.90 8.96
CA GLU A 230 3.80 -2.19 10.40
C GLU A 230 4.02 -0.92 11.23
N LEU A 231 5.03 -0.12 10.87
CA LEU A 231 5.32 1.19 11.47
C LEU A 231 4.13 2.16 11.40
N HIS A 232 3.62 2.39 10.19
CA HIS A 232 2.58 3.38 9.96
C HIS A 232 1.21 2.89 10.42
N GLN A 233 0.95 1.58 10.35
CA GLN A 233 -0.28 1.00 10.89
C GLN A 233 -0.35 1.18 12.42
N ALA A 234 0.76 0.91 13.14
CA ALA A 234 0.82 1.17 14.59
C ALA A 234 0.58 2.65 14.94
N ALA A 235 1.06 3.58 14.10
CA ALA A 235 0.81 5.00 14.27
C ALA A 235 -0.66 5.39 14.05
N PHE A 236 -1.32 4.87 12.99
CA PHE A 236 -2.75 5.07 12.77
C PHE A 236 -3.58 4.59 13.95
N GLU A 237 -3.31 3.37 14.43
CA GLU A 237 -4.00 2.75 15.56
C GLU A 237 -3.81 3.55 16.86
N HIS A 238 -2.58 3.95 17.15
CA HIS A 238 -2.27 4.72 18.37
C HIS A 238 -3.01 6.07 18.42
N LEU A 239 -3.10 6.76 17.28
CA LEU A 239 -3.75 8.06 17.18
C LEU A 239 -5.27 7.96 16.94
N GLY A 240 -5.82 6.76 16.81
CA GLY A 240 -7.24 6.55 16.51
C GLY A 240 -7.66 7.11 15.15
N ILE A 241 -6.72 7.23 14.21
CA ILE A 241 -6.99 7.69 12.86
C ILE A 241 -7.43 6.49 12.04
N SER A 242 -8.64 6.54 11.48
CA SER A 242 -9.06 5.53 10.51
C SER A 242 -8.18 5.65 9.26
N GLY A 243 -7.23 4.75 9.11
CA GLY A 243 -6.30 4.74 7.99
C GLY A 243 -5.68 3.37 7.78
N SER A 244 -5.09 3.20 6.60
CA SER A 244 -4.39 1.97 6.23
C SER A 244 -3.18 2.32 5.38
N TYR A 245 -2.10 1.57 5.62
CA TYR A 245 -0.85 1.69 4.88
C TYR A 245 -0.67 0.48 3.94
N LEU A 246 -0.76 0.73 2.63
CA LEU A 246 -0.76 -0.32 1.61
C LEU A 246 0.59 -0.46 0.88
N ARG A 247 0.81 -1.61 0.25
CA ARG A 247 1.97 -1.86 -0.63
C ARG A 247 1.58 -1.65 -2.09
N PHE A 248 2.35 -0.85 -2.81
CA PHE A 248 2.18 -0.55 -4.24
C PHE A 248 3.44 -0.97 -5.02
N PRO A 249 3.58 -2.26 -5.38
CA PRO A 249 4.80 -2.83 -5.96
C PRO A 249 4.95 -2.44 -7.44
N ALA A 250 5.11 -1.14 -7.72
CA ALA A 250 5.34 -0.64 -9.07
C ALA A 250 6.72 -1.07 -9.57
N ASP A 251 6.80 -1.58 -10.79
CA ASP A 251 8.08 -1.61 -11.50
C ASP A 251 8.43 -0.22 -12.08
N SER A 252 9.61 -0.08 -12.69
CA SER A 252 10.08 1.23 -13.21
C SER A 252 9.23 1.80 -14.34
N GLY A 253 8.44 0.96 -15.04
CA GLY A 253 7.54 1.36 -16.12
C GLY A 253 6.11 1.64 -15.68
N GLU A 254 5.81 1.56 -14.37
CA GLU A 254 4.46 1.69 -13.83
C GLU A 254 4.27 2.93 -12.93
N LEU A 255 5.30 3.75 -12.74
CA LEU A 255 5.23 4.91 -11.85
C LEU A 255 4.18 5.93 -12.29
N ASP A 256 4.07 6.20 -13.58
CA ASP A 256 3.05 7.09 -14.15
C ASP A 256 1.63 6.61 -13.82
N LYS A 257 1.38 5.31 -14.02
CA LYS A 257 0.10 4.67 -13.68
C LYS A 257 -0.19 4.74 -12.19
N LEU A 258 0.80 4.48 -11.34
CA LEU A 258 0.65 4.59 -9.89
C LEU A 258 0.28 6.01 -9.48
N LEU A 259 0.93 7.02 -10.05
CA LEU A 259 0.65 8.41 -9.73
C LEU A 259 -0.76 8.85 -10.18
N GLU A 260 -1.26 8.29 -11.27
CA GLU A 260 -2.65 8.48 -11.71
C GLU A 260 -3.64 7.81 -10.75
N ILE A 261 -3.37 6.56 -10.36
CA ILE A 261 -4.12 5.86 -9.30
C ILE A 261 -4.14 6.65 -8.01
N MET A 262 -2.99 7.19 -7.59
CA MET A 262 -2.86 7.98 -6.37
C MET A 262 -3.77 9.20 -6.38
N ARG A 263 -3.86 9.90 -7.52
CA ARG A 263 -4.74 11.07 -7.68
C ARG A 263 -6.20 10.69 -7.58
N GLU A 264 -6.62 9.70 -8.35
CA GLU A 264 -8.05 9.43 -8.54
C GLU A 264 -8.66 8.61 -7.41
N LEU A 265 -7.93 7.66 -6.87
CA LEU A 265 -8.35 6.92 -5.68
C LEU A 265 -8.09 7.68 -4.38
N ARG A 266 -7.68 8.96 -4.47
CA ARG A 266 -7.42 9.84 -3.33
C ARG A 266 -6.52 9.18 -2.28
N ILE A 267 -5.44 8.55 -2.74
CA ILE A 267 -4.40 8.05 -1.87
C ILE A 267 -3.65 9.28 -1.35
N ARG A 268 -3.61 9.45 -0.02
CA ARG A 268 -3.13 10.65 0.65
C ARG A 268 -1.63 10.84 0.47
N GLY A 269 -0.88 9.76 0.48
CA GLY A 269 0.58 9.83 0.43
C GLY A 269 1.21 8.47 0.26
N ILE A 270 2.41 8.44 -0.31
CA ILE A 270 3.20 7.22 -0.42
C ILE A 270 4.66 7.51 -0.04
N ASN A 271 5.29 6.59 0.67
CA ASN A 271 6.75 6.52 0.67
C ASN A 271 7.23 5.92 -0.66
N VAL A 272 8.41 6.34 -1.08
CA VAL A 272 9.08 5.90 -2.29
C VAL A 272 10.41 5.32 -1.88
N THR A 273 10.65 4.05 -2.21
CA THR A 273 11.93 3.37 -1.96
C THR A 273 12.59 2.97 -3.28
N ILE A 274 13.71 2.24 -3.18
CA ILE A 274 14.48 1.75 -4.32
C ILE A 274 13.55 0.99 -5.30
N PRO A 275 13.69 1.20 -6.63
CA PRO A 275 14.64 2.08 -7.31
C PRO A 275 14.09 3.47 -7.67
N HIS A 276 12.93 3.87 -7.11
CA HIS A 276 12.09 4.93 -7.68
C HIS A 276 12.37 6.35 -7.20
N LYS A 277 13.21 6.52 -6.17
CA LYS A 277 13.42 7.83 -5.50
C LYS A 277 13.86 8.95 -6.45
N GLU A 278 14.62 8.64 -7.49
CA GLU A 278 15.05 9.62 -8.50
C GLU A 278 14.10 9.64 -9.71
N ALA A 279 13.61 8.48 -10.13
CA ALA A 279 12.76 8.32 -11.32
C ALA A 279 11.38 8.98 -11.17
N ILE A 280 10.89 9.14 -9.94
CA ILE A 280 9.58 9.74 -9.67
C ILE A 280 9.58 11.27 -9.82
N ILE A 281 10.73 11.93 -9.60
CA ILE A 281 10.88 13.39 -9.63
C ILE A 281 10.23 14.06 -10.85
N PRO A 282 10.54 13.66 -12.10
CA PRO A 282 9.98 14.31 -13.29
C PRO A 282 8.47 14.10 -13.47
N LEU A 283 7.85 13.21 -12.68
CA LEU A 283 6.44 12.86 -12.78
C LEU A 283 5.56 13.60 -11.74
N LEU A 284 6.17 14.37 -10.83
CA LEU A 284 5.49 15.11 -9.76
C LEU A 284 5.14 16.53 -10.21
N ASP A 285 4.07 17.08 -9.63
CA ASP A 285 3.63 18.46 -9.91
C ASP A 285 4.54 19.49 -9.23
N GLU A 286 5.09 19.11 -8.07
CA GLU A 286 6.02 19.92 -7.30
C GLU A 286 7.01 19.03 -6.55
N VAL A 287 8.23 19.53 -6.39
CA VAL A 287 9.26 18.93 -5.54
C VAL A 287 9.68 20.02 -4.57
N ASP A 288 9.63 19.74 -3.27
CA ASP A 288 9.98 20.69 -2.22
C ASP A 288 11.49 20.94 -2.14
N ASP A 289 11.90 21.85 -1.25
CA ASP A 289 13.32 22.17 -1.10
C ASP A 289 14.12 21.02 -0.46
N THR A 290 13.52 20.16 0.37
CA THR A 290 14.23 19.01 0.97
C THR A 290 14.61 18.00 -0.11
N ALA A 291 13.69 17.64 -0.99
CA ALA A 291 13.89 16.73 -2.11
C ALA A 291 14.78 17.32 -3.20
N ARG A 292 14.68 18.62 -3.48
CA ARG A 292 15.61 19.30 -4.42
C ARG A 292 17.06 19.20 -3.93
N ARG A 293 17.30 19.45 -2.63
CA ARG A 293 18.65 19.34 -2.03
C ARG A 293 19.16 17.90 -2.05
N ALA A 294 18.30 16.93 -1.74
CA ALA A 294 18.67 15.53 -1.77
C ALA A 294 18.81 14.95 -3.18
N GLY A 295 18.26 15.62 -4.21
CA GLY A 295 18.16 15.08 -5.57
C GLY A 295 17.38 13.76 -5.64
N ALA A 296 16.44 13.55 -4.71
CA ALA A 296 15.67 12.33 -4.53
C ALA A 296 14.38 12.62 -3.75
N VAL A 297 13.29 11.92 -4.06
CA VAL A 297 12.01 11.97 -3.33
C VAL A 297 11.79 10.62 -2.66
N ASN A 298 11.59 10.61 -1.33
CA ASN A 298 11.21 9.40 -0.59
C ASN A 298 9.77 9.45 -0.05
N THR A 299 9.08 10.58 -0.18
CA THR A 299 7.74 10.82 0.35
C THR A 299 6.96 11.68 -0.64
N VAL A 300 5.79 11.22 -1.04
CA VAL A 300 4.86 11.96 -1.91
C VAL A 300 3.59 12.25 -1.12
N VAL A 301 3.03 13.44 -1.32
CA VAL A 301 1.77 13.89 -0.73
C VAL A 301 0.81 14.25 -1.83
N ASN A 302 -0.41 13.75 -1.73
CA ASN A 302 -1.51 14.14 -2.60
C ASN A 302 -2.31 15.28 -1.95
N GLN A 303 -2.19 16.47 -2.51
CA GLN A 303 -2.95 17.67 -2.15
C GLN A 303 -4.05 17.88 -3.19
N ASP A 304 -5.17 17.17 -3.04
CA ASP A 304 -6.35 17.27 -3.92
C ASP A 304 -6.03 17.12 -5.41
N GLY A 305 -5.18 16.14 -5.75
CA GLY A 305 -4.73 15.84 -7.11
C GLY A 305 -3.38 16.45 -7.49
N ARG A 306 -2.87 17.40 -6.70
CA ARG A 306 -1.49 17.93 -6.84
C ARG A 306 -0.53 17.07 -6.04
N LEU A 307 0.41 16.40 -6.70
CA LEU A 307 1.41 15.58 -6.06
C LEU A 307 2.68 16.35 -5.77
N VAL A 308 3.02 16.44 -4.49
CA VAL A 308 4.21 17.13 -3.98
C VAL A 308 5.20 16.08 -3.45
N GLY A 309 6.44 16.12 -3.94
CA GLY A 309 7.53 15.27 -3.48
C GLY A 309 8.39 15.94 -2.40
N LEU A 310 8.71 15.18 -1.36
CA LEU A 310 9.55 15.56 -0.24
C LEU A 310 10.64 14.51 0.01
N ASN A 311 11.64 14.87 0.81
CA ASN A 311 12.66 13.95 1.28
C ASN A 311 12.77 13.96 2.80
N THR A 312 12.05 13.03 3.43
CA THR A 312 12.05 12.81 4.88
C THR A 312 13.25 11.97 5.34
N ASP A 313 14.11 11.46 4.45
CA ASP A 313 15.37 10.82 4.87
C ASP A 313 16.28 11.85 5.56
N ILE A 314 16.26 13.12 5.11
CA ILE A 314 16.97 14.23 5.78
C ILE A 314 16.48 14.38 7.23
N ASP A 315 15.16 14.36 7.43
CA ASP A 315 14.56 14.39 8.78
C ASP A 315 14.91 13.15 9.59
N GLY A 316 15.00 11.99 8.93
CA GLY A 316 15.47 10.74 9.53
C GLY A 316 16.88 10.86 10.11
N VAL A 317 17.80 11.45 9.35
CA VAL A 317 19.16 11.73 9.81
C VAL A 317 19.13 12.76 10.95
N ALA A 318 18.40 13.87 10.78
CA ALA A 318 18.30 14.92 11.79
C ALA A 318 17.76 14.39 13.13
N GLY A 319 16.69 13.59 13.09
CA GLY A 319 16.11 12.95 14.27
C GLY A 319 17.08 11.98 14.93
N THR A 320 17.87 11.22 14.16
CA THR A 320 18.90 10.32 14.69
C THR A 320 19.97 11.09 15.48
N PHE A 321 20.43 12.23 14.94
CA PHE A 321 21.41 13.10 15.59
C PHE A 321 20.83 13.75 16.86
N SER A 322 19.62 14.32 16.75
CA SER A 322 18.94 14.96 17.88
C SER A 322 18.64 13.96 19.01
N GLY A 323 18.14 12.77 18.68
CA GLY A 323 17.90 11.69 19.65
C GLY A 323 19.18 11.14 20.31
N ALA A 324 20.34 11.36 19.69
CA ALA A 324 21.65 11.10 20.28
C ALA A 324 22.25 12.29 21.05
N GLY A 325 21.61 13.47 21.02
CA GLY A 325 22.14 14.70 21.60
C GLY A 325 23.38 15.23 20.87
N ILE A 326 23.53 14.94 19.58
CA ILE A 326 24.69 15.32 18.76
C ILE A 326 24.34 16.48 17.83
N SER A 327 25.11 17.56 17.89
CA SER A 327 25.10 18.62 16.87
C SER A 327 26.22 18.39 15.84
N PRO A 328 25.96 18.59 14.53
CA PRO A 328 26.97 18.58 13.47
C PRO A 328 27.83 19.86 13.40
N GLU A 329 27.42 20.94 14.05
CA GLU A 329 28.05 22.26 13.94
C GLU A 329 29.56 22.24 14.23
N GLY A 330 30.36 22.68 13.26
CA GLY A 330 31.82 22.76 13.37
C GLY A 330 32.56 21.43 13.41
N LYS A 331 31.87 20.30 13.20
CA LYS A 331 32.45 18.95 13.24
C LYS A 331 32.98 18.51 11.89
N ARG A 332 33.98 17.63 11.89
CA ARG A 332 34.45 16.92 10.69
C ARG A 332 33.65 15.65 10.51
N ALA A 333 32.96 15.53 9.37
CA ALA A 333 32.09 14.39 9.08
C ALA A 333 32.57 13.63 7.84
N LEU A 334 32.68 12.32 7.98
CA LEU A 334 32.96 11.39 6.89
C LEU A 334 31.71 10.62 6.50
N VAL A 335 31.33 10.69 5.22
CA VAL A 335 30.24 9.89 4.64
C VAL A 335 30.83 8.81 3.73
N LEU A 336 30.51 7.55 4.02
CA LEU A 336 30.94 6.40 3.23
C LEU A 336 29.83 6.03 2.24
N GLY A 337 30.10 6.16 0.95
CA GLY A 337 29.15 5.90 -0.14
C GLY A 337 28.67 7.16 -0.84
N ALA A 338 28.13 6.97 -2.05
CA ALA A 338 27.59 8.05 -2.89
C ALA A 338 26.23 7.67 -3.52
N GLY A 339 25.35 7.09 -2.70
CA GLY A 339 23.96 6.75 -3.06
C GLY A 339 22.95 7.81 -2.60
N GLY A 340 21.65 7.55 -2.80
CA GLY A 340 20.58 8.47 -2.41
C GLY A 340 20.58 8.81 -0.90
N VAL A 341 20.83 7.82 -0.04
CA VAL A 341 20.94 8.04 1.41
C VAL A 341 22.16 8.90 1.77
N ALA A 342 23.28 8.74 1.03
CA ALA A 342 24.45 9.60 1.21
C ALA A 342 24.14 11.06 0.86
N LYS A 343 23.34 11.32 -0.19
CA LYS A 343 22.88 12.67 -0.53
C LYS A 343 22.08 13.30 0.61
N ALA A 344 21.16 12.55 1.24
CA ALA A 344 20.39 13.02 2.39
C ALA A 344 21.29 13.33 3.61
N CYS A 345 22.27 12.46 3.90
CA CYS A 345 23.23 12.69 4.99
C CYS A 345 24.10 13.93 4.73
N CYS A 346 24.64 14.09 3.51
CA CYS A 346 25.42 15.26 3.14
C CYS A 346 24.58 16.55 3.20
N ALA A 347 23.31 16.51 2.77
CA ALA A 347 22.42 17.65 2.86
C ALA A 347 22.21 18.11 4.31
N PHE A 348 21.90 17.18 5.21
CA PHE A 348 21.75 17.48 6.64
C PHE A 348 23.04 18.03 7.26
N LEU A 349 24.17 17.38 7.01
CA LEU A 349 25.46 17.76 7.57
C LEU A 349 25.96 19.12 7.06
N ALA A 350 25.76 19.41 5.77
CA ALA A 350 26.11 20.70 5.18
C ALA A 350 25.26 21.84 5.76
N GLU A 351 23.95 21.62 5.93
CA GLU A 351 23.03 22.58 6.56
C GLU A 351 23.40 22.80 8.03
N GLY A 352 23.88 21.75 8.71
CA GLY A 352 24.39 21.79 10.06
C GLY A 352 25.83 22.30 10.20
N GLU A 353 26.41 22.93 9.18
CA GLU A 353 27.75 23.53 9.21
C GLU A 353 28.90 22.55 9.57
N ALA A 354 28.77 21.27 9.19
CA ALA A 354 29.86 20.31 9.28
C ALA A 354 30.83 20.43 8.10
N SER A 355 32.12 20.19 8.35
CA SER A 355 33.13 20.00 7.31
C SER A 355 33.00 18.60 6.73
N LEU A 356 32.60 18.50 5.46
CA LEU A 356 32.25 17.24 4.82
C LEU A 356 33.41 16.58 4.09
N SER A 357 33.53 15.26 4.25
CA SER A 357 34.35 14.40 3.41
C SER A 357 33.55 13.19 2.93
N VAL A 358 33.79 12.75 1.70
CA VAL A 358 33.13 11.59 1.10
C VAL A 358 34.17 10.58 0.62
N VAL A 359 33.95 9.32 0.95
CA VAL A 359 34.68 8.17 0.38
C VAL A 359 33.69 7.28 -0.36
N ASN A 360 34.02 6.86 -1.57
CA ASN A 360 33.21 5.89 -2.31
C ASN A 360 34.09 5.04 -3.21
N ARG A 361 33.70 3.78 -3.45
CA ARG A 361 34.43 2.84 -4.32
C ARG A 361 34.69 3.42 -5.72
N SER A 362 33.72 4.15 -6.27
CA SER A 362 33.90 4.90 -7.51
C SER A 362 34.15 6.37 -7.16
N LYS A 363 35.37 6.84 -7.44
CA LYS A 363 35.77 8.23 -7.22
C LYS A 363 34.86 9.21 -7.96
N GLU A 364 34.55 8.93 -9.22
CA GLU A 364 33.65 9.75 -10.06
C GLU A 364 32.28 9.97 -9.39
N ARG A 365 31.72 8.93 -8.75
CA ARG A 365 30.44 9.07 -8.03
C ARG A 365 30.56 9.94 -6.77
N ALA A 366 31.70 9.90 -6.08
CA ALA A 366 31.95 10.80 -4.95
C ALA A 366 32.15 12.25 -5.42
N GLU A 367 32.87 12.46 -6.53
CA GLU A 367 33.05 13.78 -7.15
C GLU A 367 31.69 14.40 -7.54
N LYS A 368 30.82 13.63 -8.21
CA LYS A 368 29.44 14.07 -8.53
C LYS A 368 28.59 14.38 -7.31
N LEU A 369 28.83 13.71 -6.18
CA LEU A 369 28.16 14.03 -4.93
C LEU A 369 28.71 15.32 -4.33
N ALA A 370 30.03 15.47 -4.28
CA ALA A 370 30.71 16.66 -3.76
C ALA A 370 30.36 17.94 -4.55
N GLU A 371 30.12 17.82 -5.87
CA GLU A 371 29.62 18.94 -6.69
C GLU A 371 28.27 19.50 -6.22
N GLN A 372 27.42 18.68 -5.57
CA GLN A 372 26.13 19.11 -5.03
C GLN A 372 26.25 19.84 -3.68
N PHE A 373 27.36 19.64 -2.97
CA PHE A 373 27.60 20.18 -1.63
C PHE A 373 28.96 20.89 -1.61
N PRO A 374 29.02 22.16 -2.05
CA PRO A 374 30.27 22.91 -2.15
C PRO A 374 31.06 22.90 -0.84
N GLY A 375 32.37 22.64 -0.94
CA GLY A 375 33.25 22.50 0.23
C GLY A 375 33.40 21.07 0.75
N THR A 376 32.78 20.08 0.09
CA THR A 376 32.98 18.66 0.38
C THR A 376 34.29 18.14 -0.22
N ASP A 377 35.13 17.54 0.61
CA ASP A 377 36.35 16.86 0.18
C ASP A 377 36.06 15.44 -0.32
N VAL A 378 36.67 15.04 -1.44
CA VAL A 378 36.64 13.65 -1.92
C VAL A 378 37.96 12.97 -1.54
N LEU A 379 37.88 11.98 -0.66
CA LEU A 379 39.05 11.28 -0.14
C LEU A 379 39.13 9.86 -0.72
N SER A 380 40.34 9.37 -0.90
CA SER A 380 40.62 7.93 -0.94
C SER A 380 40.52 7.35 0.47
N GLU A 381 40.37 6.03 0.56
CA GLU A 381 40.34 5.33 1.86
C GLU A 381 41.63 5.57 2.67
N GLU A 382 42.79 5.61 2.00
CA GLU A 382 44.08 5.88 2.63
C GLU A 382 44.20 7.31 3.18
N GLU A 383 43.61 8.30 2.50
CA GLU A 383 43.55 9.68 2.98
C GLU A 383 42.61 9.80 4.17
N ALA A 384 41.44 9.15 4.10
CA ALA A 384 40.48 9.11 5.20
C ALA A 384 41.09 8.49 6.47
N LEU A 385 41.88 7.42 6.35
CA LEU A 385 42.54 6.78 7.50
C LEU A 385 43.63 7.63 8.16
N ARG A 386 44.15 8.64 7.48
CA ARG A 386 45.15 9.59 8.02
C ARG A 386 44.50 10.84 8.60
N ALA A 387 43.21 11.05 8.34
CA ALA A 387 42.42 12.14 8.87
C ALA A 387 41.70 11.69 10.15
N GLU A 388 41.16 12.67 10.87
CA GLU A 388 40.32 12.43 12.04
C GLU A 388 38.94 13.03 11.78
N PHE A 389 37.91 12.36 12.27
CA PHE A 389 36.52 12.75 12.06
C PHE A 389 35.75 12.63 13.36
N ASP A 390 34.90 13.60 13.67
CA ASP A 390 34.02 13.55 14.83
C ASP A 390 32.75 12.73 14.54
N ILE A 391 32.40 12.61 13.25
CA ILE A 391 31.22 11.91 12.74
C ILE A 391 31.64 10.97 11.61
N VAL A 392 31.18 9.71 11.63
CA VAL A 392 31.32 8.78 10.51
C VAL A 392 29.98 8.12 10.21
N ILE A 393 29.51 8.21 8.96
CA ILE A 393 28.23 7.65 8.52
C ILE A 393 28.46 6.63 7.41
N ASN A 394 28.02 5.39 7.62
CA ASN A 394 27.97 4.38 6.57
C ASN A 394 26.66 4.48 5.77
N CYS A 395 26.78 4.84 4.49
CA CYS A 395 25.70 4.89 3.51
C CYS A 395 25.88 3.83 2.39
N THR A 396 26.77 2.87 2.58
CA THR A 396 26.98 1.74 1.66
C THR A 396 26.15 0.53 2.11
N PRO A 397 25.84 -0.42 1.21
CA PRO A 397 25.14 -1.64 1.59
C PRO A 397 26.07 -2.71 2.23
N LEU A 398 27.35 -2.41 2.49
CA LEU A 398 28.29 -3.38 3.07
C LEU A 398 27.91 -3.67 4.52
N GLY A 399 27.71 -4.95 4.85
CA GLY A 399 27.16 -5.40 6.12
C GLY A 399 25.63 -5.58 6.15
N MET A 400 24.92 -5.22 5.07
CA MET A 400 23.48 -5.44 4.97
C MET A 400 23.17 -6.91 4.67
N LYS A 401 22.06 -7.43 5.20
CA LYS A 401 21.60 -8.80 4.87
C LYS A 401 21.43 -8.96 3.36
N GLY A 402 22.08 -9.98 2.78
CA GLY A 402 22.11 -10.22 1.33
C GLY A 402 23.27 -9.53 0.58
N PHE A 403 24.07 -8.72 1.26
CA PHE A 403 25.30 -8.11 0.75
C PHE A 403 26.53 -8.69 1.47
N PRO A 404 27.76 -8.46 0.96
CA PRO A 404 28.98 -8.87 1.64
C PRO A 404 29.03 -8.32 3.07
N ASP A 405 29.29 -9.20 4.02
CA ASP A 405 29.45 -8.88 5.44
C ASP A 405 30.88 -8.37 5.71
N GLU A 406 31.20 -7.23 5.09
CA GLU A 406 32.51 -6.57 5.08
C GLU A 406 32.40 -5.18 5.72
N LEU A 407 33.52 -4.64 6.20
CA LEU A 407 33.58 -3.27 6.69
C LEU A 407 33.69 -2.29 5.52
N PRO A 408 32.96 -1.17 5.53
CA PRO A 408 33.04 -0.17 4.46
C PRO A 408 34.32 0.66 4.50
N ILE A 409 35.09 0.58 5.58
CA ILE A 409 36.37 1.25 5.80
C ILE A 409 37.15 0.50 6.89
N ASP A 410 38.49 0.62 6.88
CA ASP A 410 39.33 0.09 7.96
C ASP A 410 38.93 0.69 9.34
N PRO A 411 38.71 -0.14 10.38
CA PRO A 411 38.24 0.30 11.69
C PRO A 411 39.30 1.07 12.51
N GLY A 412 40.50 1.27 11.97
CA GLY A 412 41.50 2.20 12.49
C GLY A 412 41.04 3.66 12.50
N ILE A 413 39.97 4.01 11.76
CA ILE A 413 39.37 5.35 11.76
C ILE A 413 38.59 5.68 13.05
N PHE A 414 38.21 4.66 13.82
CA PHE A 414 37.37 4.85 14.99
C PHE A 414 38.17 5.20 16.24
N HIS A 415 37.65 6.13 17.03
CA HIS A 415 38.20 6.54 18.32
C HIS A 415 37.11 6.89 19.34
N GLU A 416 37.51 7.04 20.60
CA GLU A 416 36.61 7.40 21.69
C GLU A 416 36.00 8.80 21.48
N GLY A 417 34.72 8.97 21.81
CA GLY A 417 34.00 10.25 21.71
C GLY A 417 33.48 10.59 20.30
N GLN A 418 33.76 9.75 19.31
CA GLN A 418 33.21 9.87 17.95
C GLN A 418 31.72 9.47 17.91
N PHE A 419 30.96 10.09 17.01
CA PHE A 419 29.62 9.62 16.65
C PHE A 419 29.66 8.78 15.38
N VAL A 420 29.12 7.57 15.43
CA VAL A 420 29.12 6.64 14.29
C VAL A 420 27.70 6.17 13.99
N MET A 421 27.28 6.36 12.76
CA MET A 421 25.94 5.97 12.30
C MET A 421 26.05 4.99 11.14
N ASP A 422 25.24 3.94 11.17
CA ASP A 422 25.01 3.07 10.01
C ASP A 422 23.59 3.29 9.51
N THR A 423 23.42 3.43 8.20
CA THR A 423 22.09 3.57 7.58
C THR A 423 21.42 2.22 7.34
N ILE A 424 22.16 1.13 7.52
CA ILE A 424 21.64 -0.23 7.49
C ILE A 424 20.83 -0.49 8.76
N TYR A 425 19.60 -0.96 8.58
CA TYR A 425 18.72 -1.38 9.68
C TYR A 425 18.58 -2.91 9.80
N ASN A 426 18.98 -3.68 8.78
CA ASN A 426 18.94 -5.14 8.78
C ASN A 426 20.31 -5.73 8.33
N PRO A 427 21.11 -6.26 9.27
CA PRO A 427 20.80 -6.48 10.68
C PRO A 427 20.81 -5.17 11.50
N PRO A 428 20.16 -5.14 12.69
CA PRO A 428 20.18 -3.98 13.59
C PRO A 428 21.58 -3.61 14.08
N LYS A 429 22.50 -4.59 14.10
CA LYS A 429 23.87 -4.43 14.55
C LYS A 429 24.84 -4.96 13.50
N THR A 430 25.41 -4.07 12.69
CA THR A 430 26.41 -4.41 11.66
C THR A 430 27.81 -4.53 12.28
N LYS A 431 28.75 -5.19 11.57
CA LYS A 431 30.17 -5.21 11.96
C LYS A 431 30.76 -3.82 12.12
N PHE A 432 30.34 -2.89 11.27
CA PHE A 432 30.75 -1.49 11.33
C PHE A 432 30.42 -0.86 12.68
N LEU A 433 29.19 -1.05 13.16
CA LEU A 433 28.78 -0.56 14.49
C LEU A 433 29.48 -1.29 15.64
N VAL A 434 29.70 -2.61 15.51
CA VAL A 434 30.41 -3.40 16.53
C VAL A 434 31.85 -2.91 16.71
N GLU A 435 32.58 -2.68 15.62
CA GLU A 435 33.96 -2.19 15.69
C GLU A 435 34.04 -0.76 16.23
N ALA A 436 33.10 0.11 15.85
CA ALA A 436 33.01 1.47 16.37
C ALA A 436 32.77 1.49 17.89
N GLU A 437 31.84 0.67 18.40
CA GLU A 437 31.60 0.57 19.86
C GLU A 437 32.79 0.02 20.61
N ARG A 438 33.49 -0.97 20.04
CA ARG A 438 34.72 -1.53 20.63
C ARG A 438 35.80 -0.46 20.83
N LYS A 439 35.74 0.61 20.04
CA LYS A 439 36.66 1.75 20.07
C LYS A 439 36.13 2.93 20.91
N GLY A 440 34.97 2.78 21.56
CA GLY A 440 34.38 3.80 22.43
C GLY A 440 33.55 4.85 21.71
N ALA A 441 33.13 4.61 20.46
CA ALA A 441 32.25 5.51 19.73
C ALA A 441 30.79 5.38 20.21
N LEU A 442 30.05 6.49 20.17
CA LEU A 442 28.60 6.48 20.32
C LEU A 442 27.97 6.03 19.00
N THR A 443 27.24 4.91 19.01
CA THR A 443 26.66 4.35 17.79
C THR A 443 25.15 4.50 17.66
N ARG A 444 24.67 4.64 16.42
CA ARG A 444 23.25 4.57 16.03
C ARG A 444 23.08 3.69 14.80
N SER A 445 22.09 2.80 14.83
CA SER A 445 21.75 1.94 13.70
C SER A 445 20.73 2.61 12.77
N GLY A 446 20.53 2.02 11.59
CA GLY A 446 19.60 2.55 10.60
C GLY A 446 18.14 2.50 11.04
N ILE A 447 17.83 1.78 12.13
CA ILE A 447 16.49 1.72 12.72
C ILE A 447 16.05 3.11 13.18
N GLU A 448 16.95 3.89 13.79
CA GLU A 448 16.64 5.24 14.27
C GLU A 448 16.23 6.13 13.09
N MET A 449 17.04 6.12 12.03
CA MET A 449 16.75 6.86 10.81
C MET A 449 15.43 6.41 10.18
N LEU A 450 15.16 5.10 10.13
CA LEU A 450 13.93 4.52 9.61
C LEU A 450 12.70 5.01 10.38
N ILE A 451 12.78 5.13 11.70
CA ILE A 451 11.67 5.61 12.53
C ILE A 451 11.48 7.12 12.35
N TYR A 452 12.55 7.92 12.44
CA TYR A 452 12.42 9.38 12.32
C TYR A 452 11.94 9.83 10.94
N GLN A 453 12.36 9.17 9.85
CA GLN A 453 11.82 9.49 8.52
C GLN A 453 10.34 9.11 8.41
N ALA A 454 9.91 8.04 9.08
CA ALA A 454 8.51 7.58 9.06
C ALA A 454 7.63 8.52 9.88
N LEU A 455 8.13 9.03 11.02
CA LEU A 455 7.46 10.06 11.81
C LEU A 455 7.20 11.32 10.97
N SER A 456 8.24 11.83 10.28
CA SER A 456 8.10 12.99 9.40
C SER A 456 7.11 12.74 8.27
N ALA A 457 7.21 11.59 7.57
CA ALA A 457 6.26 11.24 6.51
C ALA A 457 4.81 11.17 7.02
N PHE A 458 4.60 10.54 8.18
CA PHE A 458 3.28 10.43 8.81
C PHE A 458 2.72 11.80 9.22
N GLU A 459 3.55 12.67 9.79
CA GLU A 459 3.17 14.04 10.13
C GLU A 459 2.79 14.86 8.90
N VAL A 460 3.55 14.74 7.81
CA VAL A 460 3.25 15.42 6.55
C VAL A 460 1.89 14.97 5.98
N TRP A 461 1.52 13.68 6.13
CA TRP A 461 0.23 13.19 5.63
C TRP A 461 -0.94 13.55 6.54
N THR A 462 -0.76 13.45 7.85
CA THR A 462 -1.85 13.51 8.85
C THR A 462 -1.95 14.84 9.59
N GLY A 463 -0.88 15.63 9.61
CA GLY A 463 -0.72 16.80 10.48
C GLY A 463 -0.50 16.45 11.96
N LEU A 464 -0.28 15.17 12.29
CA LEU A 464 -0.10 14.67 13.64
C LEU A 464 1.16 13.82 13.73
N SER A 465 1.87 13.89 14.86
CA SER A 465 3.09 13.11 15.10
C SER A 465 2.86 12.14 16.26
N PRO A 466 2.94 10.82 16.06
CA PRO A 466 2.84 9.86 17.15
C PRO A 466 4.13 9.89 17.99
N PRO A 467 4.10 9.41 19.25
CA PRO A 467 5.33 9.22 20.03
C PRO A 467 6.29 8.26 19.33
N TYR A 468 7.60 8.57 19.38
CA TYR A 468 8.67 7.74 18.80
C TYR A 468 8.55 6.27 19.22
N GLU A 469 8.22 6.03 20.48
CA GLU A 469 8.13 4.74 21.13
C GLU A 469 7.07 3.82 20.54
N VAL A 470 6.03 4.38 19.90
CA VAL A 470 4.98 3.61 19.23
C VAL A 470 5.58 2.90 18.02
N MET A 471 6.22 3.66 17.15
CA MET A 471 6.90 3.16 15.96
C MET A 471 8.11 2.28 16.32
N ALA A 472 8.90 2.69 17.32
CA ALA A 472 10.05 1.92 17.79
C ALA A 472 9.66 0.56 18.41
N ARG A 473 8.44 0.42 18.96
CA ARG A 473 7.94 -0.86 19.44
C ARG A 473 7.56 -1.78 18.27
N ALA A 474 6.80 -1.26 17.29
CA ALA A 474 6.40 -2.02 16.12
C ALA A 474 7.59 -2.62 15.37
N ILE A 475 8.68 -1.85 15.21
CA ILE A 475 9.92 -2.35 14.59
C ILE A 475 10.59 -3.46 15.39
N ARG A 476 10.61 -3.35 16.72
CA ARG A 476 11.24 -4.38 17.57
C ARG A 476 10.49 -5.71 17.47
N GLU A 477 9.16 -5.67 17.50
CA GLU A 477 8.32 -6.86 17.40
C GLU A 477 8.48 -7.60 16.06
N GLU A 478 8.75 -6.87 14.97
CA GLU A 478 8.96 -7.47 13.64
C GLU A 478 10.40 -8.01 13.42
N LEU A 479 11.36 -7.57 14.24
CA LEU A 479 12.77 -7.98 14.15
C LEU A 479 13.15 -9.10 15.13
N GLU A 480 12.27 -9.43 16.07
CA GLU A 480 12.36 -10.59 16.98
C GLU A 480 11.80 -11.86 16.32
#